data_AF-A0A6F8AFB2-F1
#
_entry.id   AF-A0A6F8AFB2-F1
#
_cell.length_a   1.000
_cell.length_b   1.000
_cell.length_c   1.000
_cell.angle_alpha   90.00
_cell.angle_beta   90.00
_cell.angle_gamma   90.00
#
_symmetry.space_group_name_H-M   'P 1'
#
loop_
_entity.id
_entity.type
_entity.pdbx_description
1 polymer ?
#
loop_
_entity_poly.entity_id
_entity_poly.type
_entity_poly.pdbx_seq_one_letter_code
_entity_poly.pdbx_strand_id
1 'polypeptide(L)'
;MFWKNLSFFYLNYYFLDFCMMFIILIPSNLYKFHPLIFSILLFFFSIILSLKLNYLMMNFYYSYILFLVMIGGVMILIMYFTSISSNELLIFSKNFFKFYFIKQIFYMMFIFLVYKLYMKNYFMNLYKNFELLNLNSMNLDNLNFYILKNLYMDLHLEITIFFIMYLLLMMMFSTMICLKFNIPMRQLIN
;
A
#
# COMPACT_ATOMS: atom_id res chain seq x y z
N MET A 1 9.80 5.33 31.04
CA MET A 1 10.15 5.90 29.73
C MET A 1 9.85 4.92 28.59
N PHE A 2 10.33 3.67 28.67
CA PHE A 2 10.03 2.60 27.68
C PHE A 2 8.52 2.38 27.45
N TRP A 3 7.72 2.29 28.52
CA TRP A 3 6.26 2.15 28.47
C TRP A 3 5.54 3.28 27.74
N LYS A 4 6.04 4.52 27.90
CA LYS A 4 5.49 5.70 27.23
C LYS A 4 5.84 5.72 25.75
N ASN A 5 7.01 5.18 25.38
CA ASN A 5 7.41 5.02 23.99
C ASN A 5 6.63 3.89 23.30
N LEU A 6 6.36 2.78 24.01
CA LEU A 6 5.57 1.67 23.48
C LEU A 6 4.12 2.10 23.23
N SER A 7 3.50 2.82 24.16
CA SER A 7 2.14 3.34 23.96
C SER A 7 2.07 4.38 22.84
N PHE A 8 3.10 5.23 22.70
CA PHE A 8 3.22 6.17 21.59
C PHE A 8 3.37 5.45 20.24
N PHE A 9 4.13 4.36 20.19
CA PHE A 9 4.29 3.53 19.00
C PHE A 9 2.96 2.91 18.54
N TYR A 10 2.20 2.32 19.46
CA TYR A 10 0.87 1.79 19.16
C TYR A 10 -0.13 2.87 18.74
N LEU A 11 -0.08 4.05 19.37
CA LEU A 11 -0.90 5.19 18.96
C LEU A 11 -0.62 5.57 17.50
N ASN A 12 0.65 5.67 17.10
CA ASN A 12 1.03 6.00 15.73
C ASN A 12 0.59 4.92 14.73
N TYR A 13 0.66 3.66 15.11
CA TYR A 13 0.18 2.55 14.27
C TYR A 13 -1.33 2.63 14.01
N TYR A 14 -2.14 2.84 15.07
CA TYR A 14 -3.59 3.03 14.92
C TYR A 14 -3.94 4.33 14.17
N PHE A 15 -3.13 5.38 14.32
CA PHE A 15 -3.29 6.62 13.55
C PHE A 15 -3.07 6.39 12.05
N LEU A 16 -2.10 5.55 11.66
CA LEU A 16 -1.90 5.19 10.25
C LEU A 16 -3.06 4.36 9.69
N ASP A 17 -3.60 3.43 10.47
CA ASP A 17 -4.79 2.66 10.06
C ASP A 17 -5.99 3.56 9.79
N PHE A 18 -6.15 4.56 10.64
CA PHE A 18 -7.16 5.58 10.49
C PHE A 18 -6.98 6.41 9.20
N CYS A 19 -5.74 6.83 8.89
CA CYS A 19 -5.41 7.50 7.63
C CYS A 19 -5.70 6.63 6.39
N MET A 20 -5.38 5.33 6.44
CA MET A 20 -5.67 4.40 5.34
C MET A 20 -7.16 4.27 5.06
N MET A 21 -7.96 4.17 6.11
CA MET A 21 -9.41 4.02 5.97
C MET A 21 -10.05 5.26 5.35
N PHE A 22 -9.55 6.47 5.64
CA PHE A 22 -10.03 7.66 4.96
C PHE A 22 -9.83 7.61 3.46
N ILE A 23 -8.68 7.10 3.00
CA ILE A 23 -8.40 7.01 1.56
C ILE A 23 -9.34 6.02 0.88
N ILE A 24 -9.64 4.90 1.53
CA ILE A 24 -10.51 3.83 1.00
C ILE A 24 -11.97 4.29 0.89
N LEU A 25 -12.42 5.28 1.65
CA LEU A 25 -13.82 5.75 1.64
C LEU A 25 -14.16 6.71 0.49
N ILE A 26 -13.14 7.30 -0.14
CA ILE A 26 -13.28 8.33 -1.19
C ILE A 26 -14.00 7.85 -2.47
N PRO A 27 -13.78 6.63 -3.01
CA PRO A 27 -14.22 6.32 -4.38
C PRO A 27 -15.70 5.89 -4.53
N SER A 28 -16.51 5.93 -3.47
CA SER A 28 -17.78 5.20 -3.48
C SER A 28 -18.95 5.82 -4.26
N ASN A 29 -18.82 6.96 -4.97
CA ASN A 29 -19.87 7.48 -5.87
C ASN A 29 -19.41 8.66 -6.77
N LEU A 30 -18.26 8.54 -7.43
CA LEU A 30 -17.88 9.51 -8.48
C LEU A 30 -18.52 9.07 -9.80
N TYR A 31 -19.69 9.62 -10.13
CA TYR A 31 -20.43 9.34 -11.38
C TYR A 31 -19.69 9.73 -12.68
N LYS A 32 -18.45 10.20 -12.58
CA LYS A 32 -17.51 10.35 -13.69
C LYS A 32 -16.14 9.90 -13.19
N PHE A 33 -15.86 8.61 -13.36
CA PHE A 33 -14.62 8.00 -12.90
C PHE A 33 -13.45 8.50 -13.74
N HIS A 34 -12.82 9.60 -13.32
CA HIS A 34 -11.58 10.04 -13.96
C HIS A 34 -10.42 9.18 -13.41
N PRO A 35 -9.74 8.39 -14.26
CA PRO A 35 -8.72 7.45 -13.80
C PRO A 35 -7.56 8.11 -13.06
N LEU A 36 -7.26 9.38 -13.40
CA LEU A 36 -6.26 10.20 -12.69
C LEU A 36 -6.57 10.41 -11.19
N ILE A 37 -7.84 10.51 -10.78
CA ILE A 37 -8.18 10.62 -9.35
C ILE A 37 -7.80 9.33 -8.62
N PHE A 38 -8.06 8.17 -9.23
CA PHE A 38 -7.69 6.88 -8.65
C PHE A 38 -6.18 6.69 -8.57
N SER A 39 -5.41 7.10 -9.59
CA SER A 39 -3.94 7.01 -9.52
C SER A 39 -3.37 7.89 -8.39
N ILE A 40 -3.95 9.08 -8.16
CA ILE A 40 -3.55 9.96 -7.06
C ILE A 40 -3.94 9.35 -5.70
N LEU A 41 -5.14 8.76 -5.58
CA LEU A 41 -5.57 8.07 -4.36
C LEU A 41 -4.66 6.88 -4.03
N LEU A 42 -4.32 6.07 -5.04
CA LEU A 42 -3.40 4.95 -4.92
C LEU A 42 -1.99 5.40 -4.50
N PHE A 43 -1.51 6.52 -5.02
CA PHE A 43 -0.23 7.10 -4.61
C PHE A 43 -0.19 7.39 -3.11
N PHE A 44 -1.17 8.13 -2.58
CA PHE A 44 -1.23 8.42 -1.13
C PHE A 44 -1.40 7.16 -0.29
N PHE A 45 -2.21 6.21 -0.74
CA PHE A 45 -2.38 4.92 -0.07
C PHE A 45 -1.04 4.16 0.03
N SER A 46 -0.25 4.15 -1.05
CA SER A 46 1.05 3.45 -1.08
C SER A 46 2.07 4.04 -0.11
N ILE A 47 2.06 5.36 0.08
CA ILE A 47 2.93 6.05 1.06
C ILE A 47 2.56 5.64 2.49
N ILE A 48 1.27 5.63 2.82
CA ILE A 48 0.85 5.27 4.18
C ILE A 48 1.06 3.77 4.43
N LEU A 49 0.93 2.93 3.40
CA LEU A 49 1.23 1.49 3.50
C LEU A 49 2.72 1.25 3.81
N SER A 50 3.64 1.91 3.10
CA SER A 50 5.07 1.73 3.33
C SER A 50 5.47 2.20 4.73
N LEU A 51 4.90 3.32 5.19
CA LEU A 51 5.08 3.81 6.56
C LEU A 51 4.54 2.80 7.59
N LYS A 52 3.37 2.21 7.37
CA LYS A 52 2.81 1.21 8.28
C LYS A 52 3.67 -0.05 8.38
N LEU A 53 4.18 -0.54 7.25
CA LEU A 53 5.08 -1.70 7.23
C LEU A 53 6.37 -1.45 8.00
N ASN A 54 6.83 -0.20 8.01
CA ASN A 54 7.98 0.22 8.80
C ASN A 54 7.73 0.11 10.32
N TYR A 55 6.49 0.34 10.78
CA TYR A 55 6.12 0.10 12.18
C TYR A 55 5.98 -1.40 12.52
N LEU A 56 5.84 -2.29 11.54
CA LEU A 56 5.66 -3.73 11.80
C LEU A 56 6.98 -4.50 11.80
N MET A 57 7.94 -4.08 10.97
CA MET A 57 9.20 -4.78 10.79
C MET A 57 10.35 -4.02 11.41
N MET A 58 11.25 -4.73 12.10
CA MET A 58 12.47 -4.13 12.65
C MET A 58 13.44 -3.62 11.57
N ASN A 59 13.35 -4.16 10.34
CA ASN A 59 14.26 -3.82 9.24
C ASN A 59 13.55 -3.01 8.14
N PHE A 60 14.13 -1.86 7.79
CA PHE A 60 13.62 -0.91 6.78
C PHE A 60 13.65 -1.42 5.33
N TYR A 61 14.38 -2.51 5.01
CA TYR A 61 14.57 -2.96 3.63
C TYR A 61 13.27 -3.36 2.94
N TYR A 62 12.36 -4.04 3.63
CA TYR A 62 11.09 -4.47 3.04
C TYR A 62 10.13 -3.32 2.78
N SER A 63 10.02 -2.37 3.72
CA SER A 63 9.20 -1.17 3.53
C SER A 63 9.75 -0.28 2.40
N TYR A 64 11.07 -0.22 2.24
CA TYR A 64 11.73 0.49 1.15
C TYR A 64 11.49 -0.14 -0.23
N ILE A 65 11.70 -1.46 -0.38
CA ILE A 65 11.48 -2.16 -1.66
C ILE A 65 10.01 -2.02 -2.10
N LEU A 66 9.07 -2.18 -1.15
CA LEU A 66 7.65 -2.06 -1.45
C LEU A 66 7.28 -0.63 -1.88
N PHE A 67 7.86 0.38 -1.24
CA PHE A 67 7.66 1.79 -1.64
C PHE A 67 8.12 2.07 -3.07
N LEU A 68 9.32 1.62 -3.44
CA LEU A 68 9.87 1.83 -4.78
C LEU A 68 9.03 1.14 -5.87
N VAL A 69 8.68 -0.12 -5.67
CA VAL A 69 7.92 -0.90 -6.65
C VAL A 69 6.52 -0.31 -6.85
N MET A 70 5.85 0.08 -5.75
CA MET A 70 4.50 0.65 -5.83
C MET A 70 4.50 2.04 -6.49
N ILE A 71 5.48 2.89 -6.19
CA ILE A 71 5.61 4.20 -6.86
C ILE A 71 5.93 4.05 -8.33
N GLY A 72 6.84 3.14 -8.70
CA GLY A 72 7.17 2.87 -10.11
C GLY A 72 5.94 2.45 -10.91
N GLY A 73 5.12 1.54 -10.36
CA GLY A 73 3.87 1.11 -10.98
C GLY A 73 2.86 2.25 -11.14
N VAL A 74 2.70 3.11 -10.13
CA VAL A 74 1.78 4.26 -10.19
C VAL A 74 2.24 5.30 -11.21
N MET A 75 3.55 5.55 -11.35
CA MET A 75 4.08 6.46 -12.37
C MET A 75 3.74 6.01 -13.79
N ILE A 76 3.85 4.70 -14.07
CA ILE A 76 3.48 4.13 -15.37
C ILE A 76 1.98 4.29 -15.64
N LEU A 77 1.14 4.04 -14.62
CA LEU A 77 -0.32 4.24 -14.71
C LEU A 77 -0.68 5.71 -15.00
N ILE A 78 0.00 6.67 -14.38
CA ILE A 78 -0.22 8.10 -14.64
C ILE A 78 0.10 8.43 -16.10
N MET A 79 1.24 7.96 -16.63
CA MET A 79 1.60 8.20 -18.03
C MET A 79 0.59 7.61 -19.02
N TYR A 80 0.07 6.41 -18.72
CA TYR A 80 -0.96 5.78 -19.55
C TYR A 80 -2.24 6.61 -19.58
N PHE A 81 -2.79 6.99 -18.43
CA PHE A 81 -4.06 7.69 -18.39
C PHE A 81 -3.98 9.12 -18.91
N THR A 82 -2.89 9.86 -18.65
CA THR A 82 -2.72 11.20 -19.24
C THR A 82 -2.62 11.17 -20.75
N SER A 83 -2.17 10.06 -21.34
CA SER A 83 -2.12 9.88 -22.80
C SER A 83 -3.47 9.55 -23.45
N ILE A 84 -4.44 9.07 -22.68
CA ILE A 84 -5.70 8.51 -23.20
C ILE A 84 -6.91 9.38 -22.90
N SER A 85 -6.94 10.08 -21.77
CA SER A 85 -8.08 10.92 -21.41
C SER A 85 -8.03 12.29 -22.10
N SER A 86 -9.13 12.67 -22.77
CA SER A 86 -9.46 14.07 -23.04
C SER A 86 -9.40 14.87 -21.74
N ASN A 87 -8.88 16.10 -21.78
CA ASN A 87 -8.74 17.01 -20.63
C ASN A 87 -10.10 17.48 -20.06
N GLU A 88 -11.00 16.56 -19.71
CA GLU A 88 -12.27 16.89 -19.08
C GLU A 88 -12.03 17.37 -17.65
N LEU A 89 -12.54 18.57 -17.36
CA LEU A 89 -12.45 19.16 -16.03
C LEU A 89 -13.13 18.24 -15.01
N LEU A 90 -12.44 17.99 -13.89
CA LEU A 90 -12.96 17.25 -12.76
C LEU A 90 -14.10 18.03 -12.10
N ILE A 91 -15.34 17.68 -12.41
CA ILE A 91 -16.52 18.34 -11.83
C ILE A 91 -16.94 17.58 -10.57
N PHE A 92 -16.60 18.14 -9.40
CA PHE A 92 -17.12 17.68 -8.12
C PHE A 92 -18.45 18.37 -7.81
N SER A 93 -19.50 17.59 -7.58
CA SER A 93 -20.80 18.16 -7.18
C SER A 93 -20.77 18.55 -5.69
N LYS A 94 -21.43 19.66 -5.32
CA LYS A 94 -21.56 20.06 -3.90
C LYS A 94 -22.25 18.98 -3.05
N ASN A 95 -23.11 18.16 -3.66
CA ASN A 95 -23.78 17.04 -3.00
C ASN A 95 -22.80 15.90 -2.68
N PHE A 96 -21.79 15.67 -3.53
CA PHE A 96 -20.73 14.72 -3.25
C PHE A 96 -19.97 15.09 -1.97
N PHE A 97 -19.54 16.35 -1.83
CA PHE A 97 -18.85 16.80 -0.62
C PHE A 97 -19.69 16.60 0.64
N LYS A 98 -20.98 16.96 0.61
CA LYS A 98 -21.88 16.74 1.76
C LYS A 98 -22.00 15.27 2.13
N PHE A 99 -22.21 14.39 1.15
CA PHE A 99 -22.32 12.96 1.39
C PHE A 99 -21.01 12.36 1.90
N TYR A 100 -19.87 12.81 1.37
CA TYR A 100 -18.55 12.42 1.83
C TYR A 100 -18.32 12.80 3.30
N PHE A 101 -18.61 14.04 3.71
CA PHE A 101 -18.47 14.47 5.09
C PHE A 101 -19.35 13.67 6.06
N ILE A 102 -20.60 13.38 5.68
CA ILE A 102 -21.51 12.57 6.51
C ILE A 102 -20.96 11.15 6.68
N LYS A 103 -20.52 10.51 5.58
CA LYS A 103 -19.88 9.19 5.62
C LYS A 103 -18.66 9.18 6.55
N GLN A 104 -17.84 10.23 6.46
CA GLN A 104 -16.65 10.35 7.29
C GLN A 104 -17.01 10.40 8.78
N ILE A 105 -17.99 11.21 9.17
CA ILE A 105 -18.45 11.33 10.57
C ILE A 105 -18.99 10.00 11.12
N PHE A 106 -19.81 9.28 10.35
CA PHE A 106 -20.32 7.97 10.79
C PHE A 106 -19.18 6.96 11.01
N TYR A 107 -18.19 6.98 10.14
CA TYR A 107 -17.05 6.07 10.25
C TYR A 107 -16.14 6.43 11.43
N MET A 108 -15.92 7.73 11.70
CA MET A 108 -15.24 8.21 12.92
C MET A 108 -15.87 7.62 14.18
N MET A 109 -17.21 7.66 14.26
CA MET A 109 -17.94 7.12 15.39
C MET A 109 -17.77 5.60 15.50
N PHE A 110 -17.81 4.89 14.37
CA PHE A 110 -17.61 3.44 14.34
C PHE A 110 -16.21 3.04 14.84
N ILE A 111 -15.17 3.71 14.37
CA ILE A 111 -13.79 3.45 14.83
C ILE A 111 -13.65 3.74 16.32
N PHE A 112 -14.22 4.84 16.82
CA PHE A 112 -14.15 5.17 18.23
C PHE A 112 -14.81 4.09 19.10
N LEU A 113 -15.94 3.54 18.65
CA LEU A 113 -16.62 2.43 19.32
C LEU A 113 -15.76 1.15 19.31
N VAL A 114 -15.20 0.80 18.15
CA VAL A 114 -14.29 -0.35 18.01
C VAL A 114 -13.07 -0.19 18.92
N TYR A 115 -12.41 0.97 18.89
CA TYR A 115 -11.25 1.26 19.72
C TYR A 115 -11.55 1.07 21.21
N LYS A 116 -12.69 1.60 21.69
CA LYS A 116 -13.10 1.46 23.09
C LYS A 116 -13.33 0.00 23.49
N LEU A 117 -13.88 -0.82 22.58
CA LEU A 117 -14.08 -2.25 22.81
C LEU A 117 -12.76 -3.03 22.81
N TYR A 118 -11.86 -2.74 21.88
CA TYR A 118 -10.63 -3.50 21.70
C TYR A 118 -9.54 -3.14 22.73
N MET A 119 -9.42 -1.87 23.14
CA MET A 119 -8.35 -1.46 24.06
C MET A 119 -8.38 -2.21 25.40
N LYS A 120 -9.56 -2.60 25.89
CA LYS A 120 -9.66 -3.34 27.17
C LYS A 120 -9.09 -4.76 27.10
N ASN A 121 -9.22 -5.43 25.95
CA ASN A 121 -8.79 -6.82 25.78
C ASN A 121 -7.38 -6.95 25.17
N TYR A 122 -7.00 -6.02 24.30
CA TYR A 122 -5.76 -6.13 23.53
C TYR A 122 -4.51 -5.81 24.36
N PHE A 123 -4.57 -4.81 25.24
CA PHE A 123 -3.43 -4.46 26.12
C PHE A 123 -3.07 -5.60 27.08
N MET A 124 -4.06 -6.38 27.54
CA MET A 124 -3.84 -7.49 28.46
C MET A 124 -3.15 -8.69 27.78
N ASN A 125 -3.45 -8.94 26.50
CA ASN A 125 -2.83 -10.02 25.73
C ASN A 125 -1.45 -9.64 25.18
N LEU A 126 -1.24 -8.38 24.79
CA LEU A 126 0.07 -7.91 24.36
C LEU A 126 1.11 -7.97 25.47
N TYR A 127 0.74 -7.66 26.71
CA TYR A 127 1.64 -7.75 27.87
C TYR A 127 2.24 -9.16 28.02
N LYS A 128 1.40 -10.21 27.89
CA LYS A 128 1.85 -11.60 27.96
C LYS A 128 2.77 -11.99 26.80
N ASN A 129 2.54 -11.46 25.60
CA ASN A 129 3.35 -11.78 24.42
C ASN A 129 4.68 -11.01 24.36
N PHE A 130 4.75 -9.79 24.91
CA PHE A 130 6.02 -9.03 24.98
C PHE A 130 7.05 -9.63 25.93
N GLU A 131 6.59 -10.21 27.05
CA GLU A 131 7.49 -10.94 27.96
C GLU A 131 8.13 -12.16 27.27
N LEU A 132 7.40 -12.81 26.36
CA LEU A 132 7.91 -13.91 25.53
C LEU A 132 8.86 -13.44 24.42
N LEU A 133 8.61 -12.28 23.80
CA LEU A 133 9.44 -11.75 22.71
C LEU A 133 10.78 -11.15 23.19
N ASN A 134 10.83 -10.60 24.41
CA ASN A 134 12.06 -10.02 24.95
C ASN A 134 13.19 -11.05 25.12
N LEU A 135 12.89 -12.33 25.26
CA LEU A 135 13.88 -13.40 25.37
C LEU A 135 14.56 -13.76 24.04
N ASN A 136 13.97 -13.38 22.89
CA ASN A 136 14.51 -13.69 21.55
C ASN A 136 15.13 -12.46 20.82
N SER A 137 15.16 -11.31 21.48
CA SER A 137 15.55 -10.02 20.88
C SER A 137 17.01 -9.93 20.43
N MET A 138 17.93 -10.72 20.99
CA MET A 138 19.35 -10.63 20.64
C MET A 138 19.73 -11.26 19.28
N ASN A 139 18.84 -12.03 18.61
CA ASN A 139 19.15 -12.69 17.34
C ASN A 139 18.34 -12.19 16.12
N LEU A 140 17.37 -11.28 16.33
CA LEU A 140 16.42 -10.86 15.29
C LEU A 140 17.07 -9.99 14.19
N ASP A 141 18.01 -9.12 14.56
CA ASP A 141 18.67 -8.23 13.60
C ASP A 141 19.51 -9.01 12.58
N ASN A 142 20.17 -10.08 13.02
CA ASN A 142 20.93 -10.97 12.14
C ASN A 142 20.03 -11.87 11.30
N LEU A 143 18.97 -12.45 11.89
CA LEU A 143 18.04 -13.34 11.18
C LEU A 143 17.45 -12.68 9.91
N ASN A 144 17.10 -11.41 9.98
CA ASN A 144 16.48 -10.69 8.86
C ASN A 144 17.44 -10.43 7.68
N PHE A 145 18.72 -10.13 7.95
CA PHE A 145 19.74 -10.04 6.90
C PHE A 145 20.08 -11.43 6.32
N TYR A 146 20.08 -12.48 7.14
CA TYR A 146 20.24 -13.85 6.67
C TYR A 146 19.09 -14.29 5.75
N ILE A 147 17.84 -13.89 6.01
CA ILE A 147 16.68 -14.22 5.16
C ILE A 147 16.82 -13.62 3.74
N LEU A 148 17.26 -12.36 3.61
CA LEU A 148 17.51 -11.75 2.29
C LEU A 148 18.66 -12.43 1.54
N LYS A 149 19.72 -12.80 2.27
CA LYS A 149 20.86 -13.55 1.70
C LYS A 149 20.45 -14.97 1.28
N ASN A 150 19.45 -15.57 1.94
CA ASN A 150 18.99 -16.93 1.67
C ASN A 150 18.22 -17.10 0.35
N LEU A 151 17.69 -16.05 -0.26
CA LEU A 151 17.01 -16.18 -1.56
C LEU A 151 17.95 -16.63 -2.68
N TYR A 152 19.24 -16.29 -2.60
CA TYR A 152 20.27 -16.70 -3.54
C TYR A 152 21.08 -17.91 -3.08
N MET A 153 20.68 -18.54 -1.96
CA MET A 153 21.29 -19.80 -1.50
C MET A 153 20.56 -21.00 -2.10
N ASP A 154 21.25 -22.13 -2.18
CA ASP A 154 20.84 -23.35 -2.89
C ASP A 154 19.40 -23.81 -2.60
N LEU A 155 18.91 -23.59 -1.37
CA LEU A 155 17.56 -24.00 -0.93
C LEU A 155 16.41 -23.26 -1.63
N HIS A 156 16.64 -22.06 -2.17
CA HIS A 156 15.58 -21.24 -2.80
C HIS A 156 15.82 -20.95 -4.29
N LEU A 157 16.82 -21.61 -4.90
CA LEU A 157 17.15 -21.43 -6.32
C LEU A 157 15.98 -21.79 -7.26
N GLU A 158 15.16 -22.79 -6.91
CA GLU A 158 13.99 -23.14 -7.73
C GLU A 158 12.99 -21.97 -7.86
N ILE A 159 12.77 -21.26 -6.76
CA ILE A 159 11.86 -20.11 -6.70
C ILE A 159 12.44 -18.94 -7.50
N THR A 160 13.75 -18.70 -7.41
CA THR A 160 14.39 -17.62 -8.18
C THR A 160 14.39 -17.91 -9.67
N ILE A 161 14.69 -19.15 -10.08
CA ILE A 161 14.60 -19.59 -11.48
C ILE A 161 13.16 -19.43 -12.00
N PHE A 162 12.15 -19.79 -11.20
CA PHE A 162 10.74 -19.59 -11.57
C PHE A 162 10.42 -18.12 -11.82
N PHE A 163 10.83 -17.19 -10.94
CA PHE A 163 10.59 -15.76 -11.14
C PHE A 163 11.30 -15.21 -12.37
N ILE A 164 12.52 -15.65 -12.66
CA ILE A 164 13.25 -15.24 -13.87
C ILE A 164 12.50 -15.71 -15.13
N MET A 165 12.08 -16.97 -15.17
CA MET A 165 11.33 -17.52 -16.31
C MET A 165 9.97 -16.83 -16.47
N TYR A 166 9.28 -16.54 -15.37
CA TYR A 166 8.02 -15.79 -15.37
C TYR A 166 8.20 -14.39 -15.97
N LEU A 167 9.18 -13.63 -15.50
CA LEU A 167 9.46 -12.28 -16.03
C LEU A 167 9.83 -12.31 -17.52
N LEU A 168 10.62 -13.31 -17.95
CA LEU A 168 10.97 -13.50 -19.36
C LEU A 168 9.73 -13.78 -20.22
N LEU A 169 8.86 -14.69 -19.79
CA LEU A 169 7.60 -14.98 -20.49
C LEU A 169 6.70 -13.75 -20.58
N MET A 170 6.58 -12.97 -19.49
CA MET A 170 5.78 -11.74 -19.49
C MET A 170 6.30 -10.70 -20.47
N MET A 171 7.63 -10.57 -20.64
CA MET A 171 8.22 -9.70 -21.66
C MET A 171 7.97 -10.19 -23.10
N MET A 172 8.02 -11.50 -23.33
CA MET A 172 7.66 -12.08 -24.63
C MET A 172 6.18 -11.85 -24.96
N PHE A 173 5.29 -12.03 -23.99
CA PHE A 173 3.87 -11.77 -24.20
C PHE A 173 3.57 -10.28 -24.41
N SER A 174 4.19 -9.37 -23.66
CA SER A 174 3.97 -7.93 -23.82
C SER A 174 4.39 -7.45 -25.21
N THR A 175 5.55 -7.90 -25.70
CA THR A 175 6.03 -7.57 -27.06
C THR A 175 5.14 -8.14 -28.16
N MET A 176 4.65 -9.38 -28.00
CA MET A 176 3.69 -9.98 -28.94
C MET A 176 2.36 -9.22 -28.98
N ILE A 177 1.86 -8.76 -27.83
CA ILE A 177 0.65 -7.92 -27.78
C ILE A 177 0.89 -6.59 -28.51
N CYS A 178 2.03 -5.93 -28.28
CA CYS A 178 2.38 -4.69 -28.96
C CYS A 178 2.48 -4.85 -30.48
N LEU A 179 3.11 -5.93 -30.97
CA LEU A 179 3.27 -6.19 -32.42
C LEU A 179 1.95 -6.44 -33.15
N LYS A 180 0.92 -6.92 -32.45
CA LYS A 180 -0.39 -7.18 -33.05
C LYS A 180 -1.15 -5.90 -33.40
N PHE A 181 -0.82 -4.77 -32.74
CA PHE A 181 -1.44 -3.47 -32.95
C PHE A 181 -0.52 -2.55 -33.76
N ASN A 182 -0.32 -2.85 -35.05
CA ASN A 182 0.50 -2.04 -35.98
C ASN A 182 -0.11 -0.66 -36.36
N ILE A 183 -1.14 -0.18 -35.66
CA ILE A 183 -1.61 1.19 -35.79
C ILE A 183 -0.82 2.04 -34.79
N PRO A 184 -0.10 3.09 -35.22
CA PRO A 184 0.62 3.94 -34.28
C PRO A 184 -0.39 4.59 -33.32
N MET A 185 -0.25 4.32 -32.02
CA MET A 185 -1.05 4.95 -30.94
C MET A 185 -0.92 6.49 -30.89
N ARG A 186 -0.14 7.11 -31.79
CA ARG A 186 0.10 8.55 -31.85
C ARG A 186 -0.28 9.22 -33.17
N GLN A 187 -0.96 8.56 -34.11
CA GLN A 187 -1.45 9.24 -35.31
C GLN A 187 -2.74 8.60 -35.78
N LEU A 188 -3.85 9.35 -35.65
CA LEU A 188 -4.99 9.34 -36.57
C LEU A 188 -5.92 10.51 -36.21
N ILE A 189 -5.53 11.71 -36.60
CA ILE A 189 -6.49 12.78 -36.88
C ILE A 189 -6.00 13.46 -38.17
N ASN A 190 -6.52 12.99 -39.31
CA ASN A 190 -6.87 13.87 -40.42
C ASN A 190 -8.33 14.27 -40.22
#